data_AF-A0A1M5BCM9-F1
#
_entry.id   AF-A0A1M5BCM9-F1
#
_cell.length_a   1.000
_cell.length_b   1.000
_cell.length_c   1.000
_cell.angle_alpha   90.00
_cell.angle_beta   90.00
_cell.angle_gamma   90.00
#
_symmetry.space_group_name_H-M   'P 1'
#
loop_
_entity.id
_entity.type
_entity.pdbx_description
1 polymer ?
#
loop_
_entity_poly.entity_id
_entity_poly.type
_entity_poly.pdbx_seq_one_letter_code
_entity_poly.pdbx_strand_id
1 'polypeptide(L)'
;MGKILTATIILTLISSCVLNRDHGKDIHTEYMDFNFKESHNEFIYKSKINAIADNDIYYKTNFSIKLPKNLKNWQISSNEFFFEYSGKEIIYINSGYKNKGQAGKWVIRDTNDDEIFNTLNSYWTKRKYSEGNLKVFNSSRVSKVYTDGKALILLYNIKKENFEKYFELIKSFEYIE
;
A
#
# COMPACT_ATOMS: atom_id res chain seq x y z
N MET A 1 -68.19 4.31 13.65
CA MET A 1 -67.02 5.19 13.44
C MET A 1 -65.80 4.55 14.07
N GLY A 2 -64.91 3.96 13.28
CA GLY A 2 -63.63 3.43 13.78
C GLY A 2 -62.56 3.78 12.76
N LYS A 3 -61.70 4.76 13.09
CA LYS A 3 -60.57 5.14 12.24
C LYS A 3 -59.41 4.21 12.56
N ILE A 4 -59.05 3.33 11.64
CA ILE A 4 -57.81 2.55 11.70
C ILE A 4 -56.70 3.47 11.22
N LEU A 5 -55.84 3.89 12.14
CA LEU A 5 -54.64 4.66 11.86
C LEU A 5 -53.51 3.67 11.52
N THR A 6 -53.24 3.46 10.24
CA THR A 6 -52.06 2.69 9.80
C THR A 6 -50.82 3.56 9.92
N ALA A 7 -49.97 3.25 10.90
CA ALA A 7 -48.68 3.88 11.08
C ALA A 7 -47.65 3.28 10.10
N THR A 8 -47.24 4.06 9.10
CA THR A 8 -46.19 3.71 8.15
C THR A 8 -44.82 3.85 8.82
N ILE A 9 -44.14 2.73 9.07
CA ILE A 9 -42.74 2.72 9.54
C ILE A 9 -41.83 2.96 8.33
N ILE A 10 -41.29 4.18 8.22
CA ILE A 10 -40.24 4.53 7.26
C ILE A 10 -38.91 4.05 7.84
N LEU A 11 -38.41 2.93 7.33
CA LEU A 11 -37.09 2.37 7.68
C LEU A 11 -36.01 3.17 6.94
N THR A 12 -35.46 4.21 7.57
CA THR A 12 -34.30 4.92 7.03
C THR A 12 -33.06 4.06 7.17
N LEU A 13 -32.62 3.48 6.05
CA LEU A 13 -31.30 2.87 5.90
C LEU A 13 -30.24 3.97 5.95
N ILE A 14 -29.88 4.40 7.16
CA ILE A 14 -28.71 5.24 7.37
C ILE A 14 -27.50 4.35 7.10
N SER A 15 -26.99 4.35 5.86
CA SER A 15 -25.65 3.86 5.60
C SER A 15 -24.72 4.75 6.40
N SER A 16 -24.29 4.23 7.54
CA SER A 16 -23.26 4.87 8.34
C SER A 16 -21.99 4.75 7.51
N CYS A 17 -21.77 5.75 6.65
CA CYS A 17 -20.51 5.95 5.97
C CYS A 17 -19.52 6.29 7.07
N VAL A 18 -18.97 5.26 7.74
CA VAL A 18 -17.90 5.43 8.71
C VAL A 18 -16.74 5.97 7.91
N LEU A 19 -16.58 7.28 7.99
CA LEU A 19 -15.48 8.02 7.39
C LEU A 19 -14.22 7.60 8.14
N ASN A 20 -13.68 6.44 7.78
CA ASN A 20 -12.45 5.93 8.34
C ASN A 20 -11.34 6.86 7.82
N ARG A 21 -10.94 7.82 8.66
CA ARG A 21 -9.92 8.80 8.39
C ARG A 21 -8.64 8.36 9.09
N ASP A 22 -7.54 8.32 8.33
CA ASP A 22 -6.22 8.45 8.93
C ASP A 22 -6.14 9.87 9.50
N HIS A 23 -6.45 10.00 10.79
CA HIS A 23 -6.33 11.25 11.51
C HIS A 23 -4.90 11.37 12.03
N GLY A 24 -4.16 12.35 11.50
CA GLY A 24 -2.81 12.69 11.91
C GLY A 24 -2.40 14.04 11.33
N LYS A 25 -1.40 14.69 11.91
CA LYS A 25 -0.72 15.80 11.23
C LYS A 25 0.14 15.22 10.11
N ASP A 26 0.24 15.92 9.00
CA ASP A 26 1.18 15.57 7.94
C ASP A 26 2.58 15.38 8.52
N ILE A 27 3.28 14.36 8.05
CA ILE A 27 4.63 14.04 8.50
C ILE A 27 5.60 14.62 7.49
N HIS A 28 6.41 15.58 7.93
CA HIS A 28 7.46 16.18 7.12
C HIS A 28 8.81 15.91 7.76
N THR A 29 9.70 15.31 6.97
CA THR A 29 11.09 15.07 7.35
C THR A 29 11.99 15.52 6.21
N GLU A 30 13.29 15.51 6.45
CA GLU A 30 14.25 15.84 5.41
C GLU A 30 14.23 14.89 4.20
N TYR A 31 13.73 13.67 4.37
CA TYR A 31 13.81 12.63 3.35
C TYR A 31 12.46 12.03 2.95
N MET A 32 11.37 12.55 3.50
CA MET A 32 10.04 12.00 3.28
C MET A 32 8.95 13.00 3.67
N ASP A 33 7.91 13.07 2.86
CA ASP A 33 6.63 13.70 3.18
C ASP A 33 5.52 12.65 3.19
N PHE A 34 4.65 12.68 4.19
CA PHE A 34 3.45 11.86 4.27
C PHE A 34 2.25 12.78 4.53
N ASN A 35 1.46 13.02 3.47
CA ASN A 35 0.31 13.92 3.52
C ASN A 35 -0.99 13.12 3.65
N PHE A 36 -1.77 13.40 4.69
CA PHE A 36 -3.06 12.74 4.93
C PHE A 36 -4.19 13.51 4.25
N LYS A 37 -4.44 13.25 2.96
CA LYS A 37 -5.54 13.87 2.21
C LYS A 37 -6.90 13.25 2.56
N GLU A 38 -7.98 13.87 2.10
CA GLU A 38 -9.34 13.43 2.38
C GLU A 38 -9.67 12.05 1.76
N SER A 39 -9.34 11.86 0.47
CA SER A 39 -9.72 10.66 -0.29
C SER A 39 -8.63 9.59 -0.35
N HIS A 40 -7.37 9.97 -0.12
CA HIS A 40 -6.19 9.11 -0.18
C HIS A 40 -5.10 9.68 0.73
N ASN A 41 -3.99 8.97 0.85
CA ASN A 41 -2.76 9.50 1.40
C ASN A 41 -1.77 9.72 0.26
N GLU A 42 -0.84 10.65 0.43
CA GLU A 42 0.23 10.91 -0.51
C GLU A 42 1.56 10.70 0.22
N PHE A 43 2.40 9.87 -0.36
CA PHE A 43 3.71 9.53 0.17
C PHE A 43 4.77 9.98 -0.82
N ILE A 44 5.73 10.76 -0.34
CA ILE A 44 6.85 11.28 -1.12
C ILE A 44 8.12 10.85 -0.42
N TYR A 45 9.03 10.19 -1.13
CA TYR A 45 10.33 9.81 -0.64
C TYR A 45 11.43 10.55 -1.42
N LYS A 46 12.30 11.23 -0.68
CA LYS A 46 13.42 12.04 -1.17
C LYS A 46 14.69 11.62 -0.46
N SER A 47 15.35 10.56 -0.91
CA SER A 47 16.60 10.18 -0.26
C SER A 47 17.69 11.22 -0.48
N LYS A 48 18.32 11.66 0.61
CA LYS A 48 19.53 12.49 0.57
C LYS A 48 20.83 11.68 0.69
N ILE A 49 20.75 10.38 0.99
CA ILE A 49 21.90 9.53 1.33
C ILE A 49 21.98 8.36 0.35
N ASN A 50 23.13 8.23 -0.31
CA ASN A 50 23.44 7.09 -1.17
C ASN A 50 23.87 5.89 -0.31
N ALA A 51 23.54 4.68 -0.76
CA ALA A 51 24.12 3.47 -0.17
C ALA A 51 25.52 3.23 -0.77
N ILE A 52 26.47 2.76 0.04
CA ILE A 52 27.82 2.41 -0.42
C ILE A 52 28.07 0.95 -0.04
N ALA A 53 28.47 0.13 -1.01
CA ALA A 53 28.89 -1.25 -0.78
C ALA A 53 30.04 -1.59 -1.73
N ASP A 54 31.12 -2.18 -1.23
CA ASP A 54 32.27 -2.66 -2.02
C ASP A 54 32.83 -1.64 -3.04
N ASN A 55 32.85 -0.36 -2.66
CA ASN A 55 33.23 0.82 -3.47
C ASN A 55 32.21 1.30 -4.53
N ASP A 56 31.05 0.64 -4.65
CA ASP A 56 29.95 1.10 -5.50
C ASP A 56 29.00 2.04 -4.75
N ILE A 57 28.63 3.15 -5.41
CA ILE A 57 27.62 4.08 -4.92
C ILE A 57 26.27 3.71 -5.53
N TYR A 58 25.34 3.36 -4.66
CA TYR A 58 23.95 3.05 -4.98
C TYR A 58 23.08 4.26 -4.69
N TYR A 59 22.71 4.96 -5.75
CA TYR A 59 21.85 6.13 -5.68
C TYR A 59 20.42 5.68 -5.43
N LYS A 60 19.83 6.13 -4.33
CA LYS A 60 18.44 5.82 -4.02
C LYS A 60 17.50 6.55 -4.96
N THR A 61 16.36 5.91 -5.26
CA THR A 61 15.33 6.48 -6.12
C THR A 61 14.38 7.34 -5.29
N ASN A 62 14.20 8.60 -5.70
CA ASN A 62 13.12 9.45 -5.19
C ASN A 62 11.82 9.12 -5.92
N PHE A 63 10.70 9.10 -5.22
CA PHE A 63 9.39 8.87 -5.84
C PHE A 63 8.25 9.51 -5.05
N SER A 64 7.11 9.64 -5.71
CA SER A 64 5.83 9.93 -5.08
C SER A 64 4.82 8.82 -5.42
N ILE A 65 3.85 8.60 -4.54
CA ILE A 65 2.76 7.65 -4.75
C ILE A 65 1.53 8.02 -3.90
N LYS A 66 0.34 7.79 -4.44
CA LYS A 66 -0.92 7.81 -3.69
C LYS A 66 -1.20 6.45 -3.07
N LEU A 67 -1.61 6.47 -1.81
CA LEU A 67 -1.91 5.29 -1.01
C LEU A 67 -3.35 5.33 -0.51
N PRO A 68 -4.00 4.17 -0.32
CA PRO A 68 -5.31 4.10 0.33
C PRO A 68 -5.31 4.70 1.73
N LYS A 69 -6.51 5.08 2.19
CA LYS A 69 -6.78 5.45 3.58
C LYS A 69 -6.80 4.21 4.50
N ASN A 70 -6.76 4.45 5.80
CA ASN A 70 -6.84 3.47 6.89
C ASN A 70 -5.57 2.68 7.11
N LEU A 71 -4.45 3.38 6.96
CA LEU A 71 -3.12 2.86 7.24
C LEU A 71 -3.03 2.49 8.72
N LYS A 72 -2.69 1.23 8.99
CA LYS A 72 -2.50 0.71 10.35
C LYS A 72 -1.06 0.80 10.78
N ASN A 73 -0.14 0.59 9.85
CA ASN A 73 1.28 0.64 10.12
C ASN A 73 2.05 0.93 8.83
N TRP A 74 3.25 1.49 8.96
CA TRP A 74 4.18 1.60 7.84
C TRP A 74 5.62 1.47 8.33
N GLN A 75 6.49 1.01 7.44
CA GLN A 75 7.91 0.85 7.72
C GLN A 75 8.71 1.18 6.46
N ILE A 76 9.85 1.82 6.65
CA ILE A 76 10.83 2.06 5.58
C ILE A 76 12.12 1.35 5.97
N SER A 77 12.72 0.64 5.00
CA SER A 77 14.00 -0.04 5.15
C SER A 77 14.79 0.09 3.86
N SER A 78 15.75 1.02 3.83
CA SER A 78 16.51 1.36 2.62
C SER A 78 15.62 1.84 1.45
N ASN A 79 15.35 0.98 0.45
CA ASN A 79 14.47 1.24 -0.70
C ASN A 79 13.19 0.38 -0.65
N GLU A 80 12.93 -0.23 0.50
CA GLU A 80 11.75 -1.04 0.74
C GLU A 80 10.78 -0.27 1.63
N PHE A 81 9.54 -0.17 1.19
CA PHE A 81 8.47 0.58 1.84
C PHE A 81 7.30 -0.36 2.05
N PHE A 82 6.83 -0.47 3.29
CA PHE A 82 5.73 -1.34 3.67
C PHE A 82 4.61 -0.48 4.21
N PHE A 83 3.40 -0.62 3.64
CA PHE A 83 2.19 0.06 4.08
C PHE A 83 1.13 -1.00 4.39
N GLU A 84 0.78 -1.13 5.67
CA GLU A 84 -0.13 -2.16 6.15
C GLU A 84 -1.50 -1.57 6.50
N TYR A 85 -2.55 -2.28 6.09
CA TYR A 85 -3.96 -1.96 6.29
C TYR A 85 -4.67 -3.07 7.08
N SER A 86 -5.97 -2.87 7.32
CA SER A 86 -6.80 -3.85 8.04
C SER A 86 -6.77 -5.23 7.37
N GLY A 87 -6.82 -6.29 8.18
CA GLY A 87 -6.82 -7.66 7.67
C GLY A 87 -5.53 -8.07 6.96
N LYS A 88 -4.40 -7.41 7.27
CA LYS A 88 -3.06 -7.68 6.72
C LYS A 88 -3.01 -7.53 5.20
N GLU A 89 -3.79 -6.57 4.68
CA GLU A 89 -3.62 -6.03 3.34
C GLU A 89 -2.33 -5.20 3.34
N ILE A 90 -1.38 -5.50 2.45
CA ILE A 90 -0.07 -4.82 2.44
C ILE A 90 0.20 -4.28 1.04
N ILE A 91 0.62 -3.02 0.96
CA ILE A 91 1.28 -2.47 -0.23
C ILE A 91 2.77 -2.40 0.09
N TYR A 92 3.55 -3.21 -0.62
CA TYR A 92 5.01 -3.15 -0.58
C TYR A 92 5.53 -2.44 -1.82
N ILE A 93 6.57 -1.62 -1.66
CA ILE A 93 7.27 -0.95 -2.75
C ILE A 93 8.75 -1.23 -2.59
N ASN A 94 9.39 -1.71 -3.65
CA ASN A 94 10.82 -1.58 -3.88
C ASN A 94 11.04 -0.53 -4.96
N SER A 95 11.63 0.61 -4.62
CA SER A 95 11.82 1.71 -5.59
C SER A 95 13.02 1.51 -6.53
N GLY A 96 13.77 0.41 -6.37
CA GLY A 96 15.02 0.18 -7.09
C GLY A 96 16.09 1.22 -6.76
N TYR A 97 17.24 1.14 -7.44
CA TYR A 97 18.28 2.16 -7.36
C TYR A 97 18.33 2.96 -8.66
N LYS A 98 18.65 4.25 -8.59
CA LYS A 98 18.68 5.16 -9.75
C LYS A 98 19.64 4.65 -10.84
N ASN A 99 20.76 4.06 -10.44
CA ASN A 99 21.80 3.51 -11.32
C ASN A 99 21.61 2.02 -11.70
N LYS A 100 20.54 1.35 -11.25
CA LYS A 100 20.24 -0.03 -11.66
C LYS A 100 19.06 -0.07 -12.63
N GLY A 101 19.33 -0.58 -13.84
CA GLY A 101 18.32 -0.88 -14.85
C GLY A 101 17.67 0.36 -15.46
N GLN A 102 17.02 0.17 -16.61
CA GLN A 102 16.14 1.17 -17.21
C GLN A 102 14.69 0.85 -16.83
N ALA A 103 13.94 1.87 -16.45
CA ALA A 103 12.50 1.75 -16.25
C ALA A 103 11.83 1.42 -17.59
N GLY A 104 11.06 0.34 -17.62
CA GLY A 104 10.28 -0.08 -18.78
C GLY A 104 8.84 0.43 -18.74
N LYS A 105 7.95 -0.23 -19.47
CA LYS A 105 6.51 -0.01 -19.34
C LYS A 105 6.01 -0.73 -18.10
N TRP A 106 5.16 -0.05 -17.33
CA TRP A 106 4.49 -0.67 -16.20
C TRP A 106 3.56 -1.80 -16.66
N VAL A 107 3.69 -2.95 -16.00
CA VAL A 107 2.88 -4.15 -16.22
C VAL A 107 2.36 -4.67 -14.89
N ILE A 108 1.15 -5.21 -14.91
CA ILE A 108 0.61 -5.98 -13.78
C ILE A 108 0.68 -7.46 -14.10
N ARG A 109 1.06 -8.28 -13.11
CA ARG A 109 1.10 -9.73 -13.22
C ARG A 109 0.71 -10.40 -11.90
N ASP A 110 0.40 -11.69 -12.00
CA ASP A 110 0.27 -12.54 -10.84
C ASP A 110 1.64 -12.73 -10.17
N THR A 111 1.58 -13.05 -8.88
CA THR A 111 2.73 -13.38 -8.03
C THR A 111 2.55 -14.79 -7.48
N ASN A 112 3.60 -15.35 -6.91
CA ASN A 112 3.59 -16.67 -6.29
C ASN A 112 4.05 -16.59 -4.83
N ASP A 113 3.87 -17.69 -4.10
CA ASP A 113 4.15 -17.74 -2.67
C ASP A 113 5.62 -17.49 -2.35
N ASP A 114 6.54 -17.93 -3.21
CA ASP A 114 7.99 -17.73 -3.02
C ASP A 114 8.37 -16.25 -3.16
N GLU A 115 7.85 -15.56 -4.18
CA GLU A 115 8.07 -14.13 -4.40
C GLU A 115 7.49 -13.32 -3.24
N ILE A 116 6.28 -13.64 -2.80
CA ILE A 116 5.64 -13.01 -1.64
C ILE A 116 6.51 -13.22 -0.39
N PHE A 117 6.92 -14.47 -0.13
CA PHE A 117 7.71 -14.80 1.06
C PHE A 117 9.03 -14.05 1.05
N ASN A 118 9.78 -14.09 -0.05
CA ASN A 118 11.06 -13.39 -0.18
C ASN A 118 10.90 -11.87 0.01
N THR A 119 9.77 -11.30 -0.42
CA THR A 119 9.48 -9.87 -0.31
C THR A 119 9.09 -9.46 1.12
N LEU A 120 8.25 -10.25 1.80
CA LEU A 120 7.59 -9.84 3.03
C LEU A 120 8.12 -10.52 4.30
N ASN A 121 8.94 -11.57 4.20
CA ASN A 121 9.41 -12.34 5.35
C ASN A 121 10.13 -11.48 6.40
N SER A 122 10.97 -10.53 5.97
CA SER A 122 11.68 -9.63 6.88
C SER A 122 10.71 -8.74 7.68
N TYR A 123 9.66 -8.24 7.02
CA TYR A 123 8.61 -7.44 7.63
C TYR A 123 7.75 -8.29 8.57
N TRP A 124 7.28 -9.45 8.13
CA TRP A 124 6.48 -10.37 8.94
C TRP A 124 7.19 -10.86 10.19
N THR A 125 8.49 -11.15 10.09
CA THR A 125 9.32 -11.54 11.24
C THR A 125 9.36 -10.41 12.27
N LYS A 126 9.61 -9.17 11.85
CA LYS A 126 9.59 -7.99 12.74
C LYS A 126 8.22 -7.77 13.38
N ARG A 127 7.14 -8.00 12.63
CA ARG A 127 5.76 -7.90 13.10
C ARG A 127 5.30 -9.11 13.92
N LYS A 128 6.13 -10.17 14.03
CA LYS A 128 5.82 -11.43 14.71
C LYS A 128 4.57 -12.12 14.16
N TYR A 129 4.40 -12.10 12.83
CA TYR A 129 3.29 -12.81 12.19
C TYR A 129 3.58 -14.31 12.13
N SER A 130 2.65 -15.13 12.59
CA SER A 130 2.75 -16.59 12.47
C SER A 130 2.39 -17.08 11.07
N GLU A 131 2.94 -18.22 10.63
CA GLU A 131 2.70 -18.73 9.27
C GLU A 131 1.21 -18.98 8.95
N GLY A 132 0.44 -19.47 9.93
CA GLY A 132 -1.01 -19.69 9.77
C GLY A 132 -1.81 -18.40 9.55
N ASN A 133 -1.24 -17.25 9.90
CA ASN A 133 -1.82 -15.94 9.68
C ASN A 133 -1.54 -15.37 8.27
N LEU A 134 -0.63 -16.00 7.52
CA LEU A 134 -0.12 -15.57 6.22
C LEU A 134 -0.60 -16.48 5.08
N LYS A 135 -0.82 -17.77 5.36
CA LYS A 135 -1.22 -18.83 4.42
C LYS A 135 -2.74 -19.06 4.32
N VAL A 136 -3.57 -18.04 4.51
CA VAL A 136 -5.00 -18.23 4.25
C VAL A 136 -5.23 -18.01 2.75
N PHE A 137 -5.19 -19.09 1.97
CA PHE A 137 -5.75 -19.14 0.62
C PHE A 137 -7.23 -18.79 0.73
N ASN A 138 -7.52 -17.51 0.61
CA ASN A 138 -8.86 -16.98 0.72
C ASN A 138 -9.29 -16.55 -0.68
N SER A 139 -10.30 -17.22 -1.23
CA SER A 139 -10.83 -16.89 -2.55
C SER A 139 -11.38 -15.48 -2.64
N SER A 140 -11.56 -14.75 -1.53
CA SER A 140 -11.92 -13.32 -1.49
C SER A 140 -10.71 -12.36 -1.51
N ARG A 141 -9.48 -12.87 -1.59
CA ARG A 141 -8.24 -12.08 -1.57
C ARG A 141 -7.45 -12.23 -2.86
N VAL A 142 -6.69 -11.19 -3.20
CA VAL A 142 -5.87 -11.11 -4.41
C VAL A 142 -4.50 -10.56 -4.04
N SER A 143 -3.46 -11.19 -4.59
CA SER A 143 -2.10 -10.67 -4.56
C SER A 143 -1.60 -10.48 -5.99
N LYS A 144 -1.05 -9.31 -6.32
CA LYS A 144 -0.50 -9.00 -7.64
C LYS A 144 0.71 -8.09 -7.54
N VAL A 145 1.58 -8.18 -8.54
CA VAL A 145 2.74 -7.30 -8.69
C VAL A 145 2.49 -6.33 -9.83
N TYR A 146 2.76 -5.04 -9.59
CA TYR A 146 2.81 -3.97 -10.57
C TYR A 146 4.25 -3.47 -10.65
N THR A 147 4.86 -3.49 -11.82
CA THR A 147 6.30 -3.21 -11.98
C THR A 147 6.62 -2.66 -13.36
N ASP A 148 7.63 -1.80 -13.44
CA ASP A 148 8.26 -1.39 -14.71
C ASP A 148 9.61 -2.09 -14.94
N GLY A 149 9.93 -3.11 -14.16
CA GLY A 149 11.22 -3.81 -14.16
C GLY A 149 12.31 -3.17 -13.29
N LYS A 150 12.16 -1.90 -12.91
CA LYS A 150 13.08 -1.19 -12.01
C LYS A 150 12.48 -1.05 -10.61
N ALA A 151 11.26 -0.53 -10.52
CA ALA A 151 10.46 -0.49 -9.32
C ALA A 151 9.46 -1.66 -9.30
N LEU A 152 9.18 -2.18 -8.12
CA LEU A 152 8.22 -3.26 -7.89
C LEU A 152 7.25 -2.82 -6.80
N ILE A 153 5.95 -2.90 -7.10
CA ILE A 153 4.88 -2.70 -6.13
C ILE A 153 4.11 -4.01 -5.98
N LEU A 154 4.14 -4.59 -4.78
CA LEU A 154 3.36 -5.78 -4.44
C LEU A 154 2.09 -5.33 -3.69
N LEU A 155 0.95 -5.62 -4.28
CA LEU A 155 -0.36 -5.59 -3.62
C LEU A 155 -0.58 -6.98 -3.02
N TYR A 156 -0.42 -7.14 -1.71
CA TYR A 156 -0.53 -8.44 -1.03
C TYR A 156 -1.83 -8.56 -0.23
N ASN A 157 -2.51 -9.69 -0.41
CA ASN A 157 -3.69 -10.10 0.38
C ASN A 157 -4.82 -9.06 0.36
N ILE A 158 -4.93 -8.30 -0.72
CA ILE A 158 -5.94 -7.26 -0.91
C ILE A 158 -7.31 -7.90 -1.06
N LYS A 159 -8.33 -7.37 -0.38
CA LYS A 159 -9.72 -7.83 -0.59
C LYS A 159 -10.12 -7.59 -2.04
N LYS A 160 -10.81 -8.56 -2.66
CA LYS A 160 -11.29 -8.44 -4.04
C LYS A 160 -12.09 -7.15 -4.24
N GLU A 161 -12.96 -6.78 -3.31
CA GLU A 161 -13.75 -5.55 -3.38
C GLU A 161 -12.92 -4.26 -3.28
N ASN A 162 -11.72 -4.31 -2.70
CA ASN A 162 -10.81 -3.16 -2.55
C ASN A 162 -9.80 -3.07 -3.69
N PHE A 163 -9.57 -4.16 -4.43
CA PHE A 163 -8.44 -4.31 -5.33
C PHE A 163 -8.37 -3.20 -6.37
N GLU A 164 -9.46 -2.93 -7.09
CA GLU A 164 -9.48 -1.92 -8.14
C GLU A 164 -9.13 -0.52 -7.59
N LYS A 165 -9.73 -0.15 -6.45
CA LYS A 165 -9.45 1.13 -5.79
C LYS A 165 -7.98 1.26 -5.38
N TYR A 166 -7.39 0.19 -4.83
CA TYR A 166 -5.99 0.19 -4.43
C TYR A 166 -5.09 0.29 -5.66
N PHE A 167 -5.43 -0.46 -6.71
CA PHE A 167 -4.67 -0.51 -7.95
C PHE A 167 -4.63 0.85 -8.66
N GLU A 168 -5.78 1.53 -8.77
CA GLU A 168 -5.85 2.87 -9.36
C GLU A 168 -5.00 3.90 -8.60
N LEU A 169 -4.91 3.79 -7.28
CA LEU A 169 -4.05 4.67 -6.49
C LEU A 169 -2.56 4.37 -6.74
N ILE A 170 -2.14 3.11 -6.77
CA ILE A 170 -0.71 2.81 -6.95
C ILE A 170 -0.19 3.11 -8.36
N LYS A 171 -1.07 3.20 -9.37
CA LYS A 171 -0.71 3.69 -10.72
C LYS A 171 -0.19 5.12 -10.73
N SER A 172 -0.41 5.88 -9.66
CA SER A 172 0.17 7.21 -9.50
C SER A 172 1.64 7.21 -9.10
N PHE A 173 2.28 6.04 -8.96
CA PHE A 173 3.71 5.98 -8.69
C PHE A 173 4.48 6.73 -9.78
N GLU A 174 5.28 7.70 -9.37
CA GLU A 174 6.11 8.49 -10.24
C GLU A 174 7.52 8.62 -9.65
N TYR A 175 8.52 8.49 -10.50
CA TYR A 175 9.87 8.90 -10.15
C TYR A 175 9.91 10.42 -10.10
N ILE A 176 10.53 10.99 -9.07
CA ILE A 176 10.72 12.43 -8.93
C ILE A 176 12.21 12.75 -8.86
N GLU A 177 12.58 14.00 -9.14
CA GLU A 177 13.97 14.46 -9.11
C GLU A 177 14.46 14.70 -7.67
#